data_AF-A0A519W462-F1
#
_entry.id   AF-A0A519W462-F1
#
_cell.length_a   1.000
_cell.length_b   1.000
_cell.length_c   1.000
_cell.angle_alpha   90.00
_cell.angle_beta   90.00
_cell.angle_gamma   90.00
#
_symmetry.space_group_name_H-M   'P 1'
#
loop_
_entity.id
_entity.type
_entity.pdbx_description
1 polymer ?
#
loop_
_entity_poly.entity_id
_entity_poly.type
_entity_poly.pdbx_seq_one_letter_code
_entity_poly.pdbx_strand_id
1 'polypeptide(L)'
;SITPNIGASYRRTQSEGITNGGASFQLFGIYTLANTGGKSVSAYKQDQETQSIYGTLEVTYKDILYLTGSARSDWFSTLATPGRDNKLNSVYPAVSGSFVFSELWKPSYLSFGKLRAGYAMVGQATNPFQTQLYYNLRSESINNNPLGNIVNGAIPNASLFASSATELEIGTELRFFGDRLNVDFTWYNKKSKDEIIDVPTSTTTGYNGAVLNIGKLRNRGFEGLISGVILKNQDFSWTSSINGSRNDNMVLTLAPGTASQPLATSRSNAGFLQNLEGKPIAQIMAYDFLYDASGNIVRDTNGVPQRGDLKDYGSAYHKWTAGWNNEFNYKGVNLSFLIDGKWGGKIFSATDYYGYVFGLHQATL
;
A
#
# COMPACT_ATOMS: atom_id res chain seq x y z
N SER A 1 -8.75 9.47 36.23
CA SER A 1 -9.43 10.57 35.55
C SER A 1 -10.30 10.02 34.43
N ILE A 2 -11.27 10.79 33.98
CA ILE A 2 -12.06 10.49 32.78
C ILE A 2 -11.94 11.71 31.86
N THR A 3 -11.54 11.51 30.61
CA THR A 3 -11.34 12.58 29.64
C THR A 3 -12.17 12.28 28.39
N PRO A 4 -13.35 12.91 28.23
CA PRO A 4 -14.15 12.79 27.03
C PRO A 4 -13.71 13.80 25.95
N ASN A 5 -13.89 13.43 24.69
CA ASN A 5 -13.77 14.35 23.56
C ASN A 5 -14.82 13.99 22.50
N ILE A 6 -15.41 15.02 21.88
CA ILE A 6 -16.30 14.88 20.73
C ILE A 6 -15.90 15.92 19.69
N GLY A 7 -16.02 15.57 18.42
CA GLY A 7 -15.71 16.47 17.33
C GLY A 7 -16.42 16.10 16.04
N ALA A 8 -16.38 17.05 15.10
CA ALA A 8 -16.79 16.86 13.73
C ALA A 8 -15.65 17.29 12.80
N SER A 9 -15.67 16.79 11.56
CA SER A 9 -14.69 17.13 10.54
C SER A 9 -15.36 17.24 9.19
N TYR A 10 -14.88 18.18 8.38
CA TYR A 10 -15.21 18.32 6.97
C TYR A 10 -13.90 18.35 6.18
N ARG A 11 -13.78 17.49 5.18
CA ARG A 11 -12.64 17.48 4.27
C ARG A 11 -13.14 17.46 2.84
N ARG A 12 -12.69 18.41 2.04
CA ARG A 12 -12.90 18.43 0.58
C ARG A 12 -11.57 18.46 -0.14
N THR A 13 -11.47 17.69 -1.21
CA THR A 13 -10.30 17.68 -2.09
C THR A 13 -10.77 17.87 -3.52
N GLN A 14 -10.35 18.98 -4.13
CA GLN A 14 -10.60 19.29 -5.53
C GLN A 14 -9.28 19.30 -6.30
N SER A 15 -9.29 18.69 -7.48
CA SER A 15 -8.20 18.79 -8.46
C SER A 15 -8.80 19.01 -9.83
N GLU A 16 -8.32 20.02 -10.53
CA GLU A 16 -8.70 20.28 -11.91
C GLU A 16 -7.47 20.64 -12.72
N GLY A 17 -7.50 20.29 -14.00
CA GLY A 17 -6.37 20.53 -14.87
C GLY A 17 -6.75 20.41 -16.33
N ILE A 18 -5.99 21.13 -17.16
CA ILE A 18 -6.05 21.04 -18.61
C ILE A 18 -4.68 20.59 -19.10
N THR A 19 -4.67 19.53 -19.90
CA THR A 19 -3.48 19.09 -20.62
C THR A 19 -3.63 19.45 -22.08
N ASN A 20 -2.67 20.22 -22.60
CA ASN A 20 -2.57 20.53 -24.00
C ASN A 20 -1.42 19.71 -24.60
N GLY A 21 -1.74 18.89 -25.60
CA GLY A 21 -0.79 18.04 -26.30
C GLY A 21 -0.63 18.45 -27.76
N GLY A 22 0.48 18.02 -28.35
CA GLY A 22 0.70 18.13 -29.78
C GLY A 22 1.85 17.22 -30.19
N ALA A 23 1.82 16.79 -31.45
CA ALA A 23 2.83 15.93 -32.04
C ALA A 23 3.43 16.58 -33.30
N SER A 24 4.42 15.94 -33.91
CA SER A 24 4.94 16.33 -35.23
C SER A 24 5.29 17.82 -35.33
N PHE A 25 6.34 18.24 -34.62
CA PHE A 25 6.86 19.60 -34.70
C PHE A 25 7.18 19.97 -36.16
N GLN A 26 6.63 21.08 -36.65
CA GLN A 26 6.78 21.51 -38.05
C GLN A 26 8.18 22.09 -38.30
N LEU A 27 8.72 22.80 -37.31
CA LEU A 27 10.07 23.35 -37.31
C LEU A 27 10.95 22.61 -36.30
N PHE A 28 12.10 22.09 -36.75
CA PHE A 28 13.08 21.41 -35.88
C PHE A 28 13.65 22.37 -34.83
N GLY A 29 13.83 21.89 -33.60
CA GLY A 29 14.42 22.66 -32.49
C GLY A 29 13.49 23.70 -31.86
N ILE A 30 12.25 23.89 -32.35
CA ILE A 30 11.27 24.81 -31.77
C ILE A 30 10.18 24.02 -31.02
N TYR A 31 10.32 23.92 -29.70
CA TYR A 31 9.41 23.12 -28.86
C TYR A 31 8.28 23.97 -28.27
N THR A 32 7.35 24.41 -29.11
CA THR A 32 6.14 25.14 -28.69
C THR A 32 4.89 24.45 -29.23
N LEU A 33 3.76 24.53 -28.50
CA LEU A 33 2.48 23.97 -28.96
C LEU A 33 1.97 24.63 -30.26
N ALA A 34 2.35 25.88 -30.52
CA ALA A 34 2.02 26.52 -31.78
C ALA A 34 2.68 25.79 -32.97
N ASN A 35 3.87 25.23 -32.76
CA ASN A 35 4.66 24.52 -33.77
C ASN A 35 4.31 23.02 -33.89
N THR A 36 3.28 22.51 -33.22
CA THR A 36 2.85 21.10 -33.35
C THR A 36 1.72 20.92 -34.37
N GLY A 37 1.76 19.80 -35.08
CA GLY A 37 0.57 19.23 -35.72
C GLY A 37 -0.28 18.44 -34.71
N GLY A 38 -1.51 18.08 -35.10
CA GLY A 38 -2.36 17.18 -34.30
C GLY A 38 -2.51 17.59 -32.84
N LYS A 39 -3.07 18.78 -32.60
CA LYS A 39 -3.25 19.34 -31.26
C LYS A 39 -4.35 18.58 -30.52
N SER A 40 -4.11 18.26 -29.26
CA SER A 40 -5.10 17.68 -28.37
C SER A 40 -5.29 18.55 -27.13
N VAL A 41 -6.51 18.58 -26.64
CA VAL A 41 -6.86 19.23 -25.37
C VAL A 41 -7.67 18.25 -24.58
N SER A 42 -7.22 17.96 -23.36
CA SER A 42 -8.00 17.21 -22.38
C SER A 42 -8.13 18.03 -21.11
N ALA A 43 -9.31 17.96 -20.50
CA ALA A 43 -9.54 18.53 -19.19
C ALA A 43 -9.97 17.41 -18.24
N TYR A 44 -9.55 17.51 -16.99
CA TYR A 44 -10.05 16.66 -15.93
C TYR A 44 -10.46 17.51 -14.74
N LYS A 45 -11.45 17.01 -14.01
CA LYS A 45 -11.86 17.51 -12.71
C LYS A 45 -12.09 16.31 -11.82
N GLN A 46 -11.63 16.40 -10.58
CA GLN A 46 -11.85 15.48 -9.49
C GLN A 46 -12.33 16.30 -8.29
N ASP A 47 -13.39 15.83 -7.63
CA ASP A 47 -13.93 16.46 -6.44
C ASP A 47 -14.44 15.36 -5.52
N GLN A 48 -14.08 15.46 -4.25
CA GLN A 48 -14.56 14.55 -3.22
C GLN A 48 -14.67 15.25 -1.88
N GLU A 49 -15.61 14.76 -1.09
CA GLU A 49 -15.92 15.25 0.23
C GLU A 49 -16.04 14.08 1.21
N THR A 50 -15.54 14.30 2.43
CA THR A 50 -15.76 13.44 3.58
C THR A 50 -16.26 14.30 4.73
N GLN A 51 -17.45 13.98 5.24
CA GLN A 51 -17.98 14.56 6.46
C GLN A 51 -17.88 13.54 7.59
N SER A 52 -17.64 13.99 8.81
CA SER A 52 -17.36 13.08 9.91
C SER A 52 -17.86 13.59 11.24
N ILE A 53 -18.28 12.66 12.09
CA ILE A 53 -18.43 12.87 13.53
C ILE A 53 -17.61 11.82 14.26
N TYR A 54 -17.03 12.18 15.39
CA TYR A 54 -16.23 11.26 16.19
C TYR A 54 -16.28 11.61 17.67
N GLY A 55 -16.02 10.62 18.49
CA GLY A 55 -15.86 10.79 19.93
C GLY A 55 -14.83 9.82 20.49
N THR A 56 -14.19 10.23 21.58
CA THR A 56 -13.26 9.40 22.34
C THR A 56 -13.53 9.55 23.82
N LEU A 57 -13.25 8.50 24.58
CA LEU A 57 -13.35 8.47 26.02
C LEU A 57 -12.11 7.76 26.56
N GLU A 58 -11.30 8.48 27.34
CA GLU A 58 -10.18 7.91 28.06
C GLU A 58 -10.49 7.79 29.55
N VAL A 59 -10.19 6.63 30.12
CA VAL A 59 -10.29 6.35 31.54
C VAL A 59 -8.92 5.94 32.04
N THR A 60 -8.43 6.67 33.04
CA THR A 60 -7.12 6.44 33.66
C THR A 60 -7.28 6.14 35.14
N TYR A 61 -6.62 5.10 35.62
CA TYR A 61 -6.63 4.70 37.02
C TYR A 61 -5.21 4.66 37.59
N LYS A 62 -4.95 5.55 38.55
CA LYS A 62 -3.70 5.65 39.33
C LYS A 62 -2.41 5.65 38.48
N ASP A 63 -2.49 6.14 37.25
CA ASP A 63 -1.37 6.11 36.29
C ASP A 63 -0.82 4.69 36.00
N ILE A 64 -1.61 3.66 36.32
CA ILE A 64 -1.25 2.25 36.14
C ILE A 64 -2.07 1.63 35.00
N LEU A 65 -3.36 1.97 34.91
CA LEU A 65 -4.27 1.45 33.90
C LEU A 65 -4.85 2.58 33.07
N TYR A 66 -4.80 2.41 31.76
CA TYR A 66 -5.37 3.33 30.78
C TYR A 66 -6.30 2.53 29.88
N LEU A 67 -7.50 3.02 29.64
CA LEU A 67 -8.48 2.44 28.73
C LEU A 67 -9.06 3.55 27.87
N THR A 68 -8.94 3.43 26.55
CA THR A 68 -9.43 4.42 25.59
C THR A 68 -10.39 3.76 24.62
N GLY A 69 -11.62 4.24 24.57
CA GLY A 69 -12.62 3.91 23.56
C GLY A 69 -12.79 5.05 22.57
N SER A 70 -13.03 4.73 21.31
CA SER A 70 -13.36 5.72 20.28
C SER A 70 -14.36 5.17 19.27
N ALA A 71 -15.13 6.08 18.67
CA ALA A 71 -15.97 5.78 17.54
C ALA A 71 -15.96 6.95 16.57
N ARG A 72 -15.89 6.65 15.28
CA ARG A 72 -15.96 7.63 14.20
C ARG A 72 -16.95 7.16 13.14
N SER A 73 -17.78 8.07 12.65
CA SER A 73 -18.62 7.87 11.47
C SER A 73 -18.17 8.83 10.38
N ASP A 74 -17.89 8.30 9.20
CA ASP A 74 -17.55 9.06 8.00
C ASP A 74 -18.64 8.88 6.94
N TRP A 75 -19.03 9.96 6.26
CA TRP A 75 -19.86 9.98 5.05
C TRP A 75 -19.01 10.36 3.85
N PHE A 76 -18.97 9.50 2.83
CA PHE A 76 -18.11 9.68 1.67
C PHE A 76 -18.93 10.04 0.42
N SER A 77 -18.63 11.19 -0.20
CA SER A 77 -19.29 11.58 -1.44
C SER A 77 -18.95 10.64 -2.61
N THR A 78 -17.80 9.96 -2.56
CA THR A 78 -17.34 9.06 -3.64
C THR A 78 -18.13 7.75 -3.73
N LEU A 79 -18.96 7.44 -2.73
CA LEU A 79 -19.89 6.31 -2.74
C LEU A 79 -21.29 6.70 -3.25
N ALA A 80 -21.55 8.00 -3.41
CA ALA A 80 -22.85 8.51 -3.82
C ALA A 80 -23.15 8.18 -5.28
N THR A 81 -24.38 7.75 -5.52
CA THR A 81 -24.92 7.57 -6.87
C THR A 81 -26.22 8.37 -6.95
N PRO A 82 -26.30 9.41 -7.81
CA PRO A 82 -27.54 10.13 -8.07
C PRO A 82 -28.71 9.19 -8.36
N GLY A 83 -29.82 9.37 -7.65
CA GLY A 83 -31.03 8.56 -7.80
C GLY A 83 -30.99 7.17 -7.15
N ARG A 84 -29.96 6.86 -6.33
CA ARG A 84 -29.92 5.62 -5.52
C ARG A 84 -29.60 5.90 -4.06
N ASP A 85 -30.15 5.06 -3.19
CA ASP A 85 -29.89 5.06 -1.75
C ASP A 85 -28.72 4.14 -1.40
N ASN A 86 -27.50 4.61 -1.69
CA ASN A 86 -26.28 3.88 -1.33
C ASN A 86 -25.91 4.12 0.13
N LYS A 87 -25.29 3.13 0.78
CA LYS A 87 -24.71 3.32 2.11
C LYS A 87 -23.44 4.19 2.02
N LEU A 88 -23.62 5.50 2.20
CA LEU A 88 -22.53 6.49 2.16
C LEU A 88 -21.72 6.54 3.45
N ASN A 89 -22.34 6.12 4.56
CA ASN A 89 -21.77 6.23 5.89
C ASN A 89 -21.10 4.93 6.33
N SER A 90 -20.07 5.07 7.15
CA SER A 90 -19.42 3.91 7.74
C SER A 90 -18.84 4.26 9.10
N VAL A 91 -19.10 3.39 10.08
CA VAL A 91 -18.80 3.60 11.49
C VAL A 91 -17.70 2.65 11.91
N TYR A 92 -16.67 3.18 12.54
CA TYR A 92 -15.49 2.43 12.90
C TYR A 92 -15.17 2.62 14.39
N PRO A 93 -15.48 1.61 15.23
CA PRO A 93 -15.12 1.64 16.64
C PRO A 93 -13.65 1.24 16.83
N ALA A 94 -13.04 1.74 17.90
CA ALA A 94 -11.76 1.24 18.40
C ALA A 94 -11.72 1.26 19.93
N VAL A 95 -11.00 0.30 20.50
CA VAL A 95 -10.70 0.20 21.93
C VAL A 95 -9.23 -0.13 22.10
N SER A 96 -8.58 0.53 23.04
CA SER A 96 -7.20 0.23 23.41
C SER A 96 -7.03 0.34 24.92
N GLY A 97 -6.11 -0.44 25.46
CA GLY A 97 -5.77 -0.39 26.87
C GLY A 97 -4.28 -0.55 27.07
N SER A 98 -3.78 0.02 28.16
CA SER A 98 -2.41 -0.20 28.60
C SER A 98 -2.31 -0.36 30.11
N PHE A 99 -1.33 -1.16 30.53
CA PHE A 99 -1.05 -1.49 31.92
C PHE A 99 0.43 -1.27 32.21
N VAL A 100 0.73 -0.26 33.03
CA VAL A 100 2.07 0.09 33.52
C VAL A 100 2.39 -0.75 34.76
N PHE A 101 2.75 -2.01 34.54
CA PHE A 101 2.97 -2.97 35.62
C PHE A 101 4.19 -2.63 36.49
N SER A 102 5.13 -1.81 35.99
CA SER A 102 6.29 -1.36 36.77
C SER A 102 5.89 -0.54 37.99
N GLU A 103 4.75 0.14 37.97
CA GLU A 103 4.24 0.90 39.12
C GLU A 103 3.80 0.01 40.31
N LEU A 104 3.59 -1.29 40.08
CA LEU A 104 3.25 -2.25 41.15
C LEU A 104 4.46 -3.07 41.60
N TRP A 105 5.27 -3.53 40.64
CA TRP A 105 6.37 -4.47 40.92
C TRP A 105 7.68 -3.78 41.32
N LYS A 106 7.94 -2.57 40.79
CA LYS A 106 9.10 -1.69 41.09
C LYS A 106 10.45 -2.40 41.35
N PRO A 107 10.91 -3.39 40.55
CA PRO A 107 12.22 -3.96 40.78
C PRO A 107 13.32 -2.98 40.34
N SER A 108 14.47 -2.98 41.01
CA SER A 108 15.54 -2.00 40.80
C SER A 108 16.12 -1.98 39.38
N TYR A 109 16.01 -3.09 38.63
CA TYR A 109 16.48 -3.19 37.26
C TYR A 109 15.48 -2.69 36.20
N LEU A 110 14.19 -2.60 36.52
CA LEU A 110 13.14 -2.18 35.59
C LEU A 110 12.73 -0.74 35.90
N SER A 111 13.12 0.18 35.02
CA SER A 111 12.77 1.60 35.11
C SER A 111 11.33 1.86 34.66
N PHE A 112 10.86 1.12 33.65
CA PHE A 112 9.51 1.24 33.13
C PHE A 112 9.06 -0.07 32.47
N GLY A 113 7.81 -0.45 32.67
CA GLY A 113 7.23 -1.64 32.07
C GLY A 113 5.76 -1.43 31.77
N LYS A 114 5.40 -1.51 30.49
CA LYS A 114 4.04 -1.34 29.99
C LYS A 114 3.66 -2.49 29.07
N LEU A 115 2.44 -3.00 29.24
CA LEU A 115 1.76 -3.84 28.26
C LEU A 115 0.65 -3.01 27.60
N ARG A 116 0.44 -3.18 26.30
CA ARG A 116 -0.64 -2.53 25.54
C ARG A 116 -1.33 -3.52 24.64
N ALA A 117 -2.64 -3.33 24.46
CA ALA A 117 -3.43 -4.05 23.47
C ALA A 117 -4.47 -3.10 22.87
N GLY A 118 -4.76 -3.28 21.58
CA GLY A 118 -5.72 -2.46 20.87
C GLY A 118 -6.46 -3.26 19.81
N TYR A 119 -7.74 -2.96 19.64
CA TYR A 119 -8.55 -3.41 18.52
C TYR A 119 -9.21 -2.21 17.87
N ALA A 120 -8.97 -2.02 16.58
CA ALA A 120 -9.53 -0.91 15.82
C ALA A 120 -10.16 -1.41 14.53
N MET A 121 -11.24 -0.74 14.13
CA MET A 121 -11.75 -0.79 12.77
C MET A 121 -11.44 0.55 12.10
N VAL A 122 -11.17 0.50 10.80
CA VAL A 122 -11.10 1.66 9.91
C VAL A 122 -11.86 1.28 8.65
N GLY A 123 -12.37 2.24 7.92
CA GLY A 123 -12.82 1.97 6.57
C GLY A 123 -12.56 3.12 5.64
N GLN A 124 -12.70 2.80 4.38
CA GLN A 124 -12.18 3.59 3.30
C GLN A 124 -13.17 3.54 2.14
N ALA A 125 -13.36 4.68 1.50
CA ALA A 125 -14.14 4.76 0.26
C ALA A 125 -13.22 4.65 -0.96
N THR A 126 -13.74 4.98 -2.13
CA THR A 126 -12.97 4.94 -3.37
C THR A 126 -12.65 6.33 -3.91
N ASN A 127 -11.92 6.38 -5.03
CA ASN A 127 -11.69 7.56 -5.84
C ASN A 127 -13.01 8.15 -6.38
N PRO A 128 -13.05 9.44 -6.75
CA PRO A 128 -14.22 10.06 -7.35
C PRO A 128 -14.71 9.34 -8.62
N PHE A 129 -16.00 9.46 -8.91
CA PHE A 129 -16.60 9.12 -10.21
C PHE A 129 -16.56 7.64 -10.60
N GLN A 130 -16.54 6.73 -9.62
CA GLN A 130 -16.60 5.29 -9.87
C GLN A 130 -18.01 4.69 -9.83
N THR A 131 -19.03 5.49 -9.50
CA THR A 131 -20.42 5.01 -9.32
C THR A 131 -21.31 5.20 -10.54
N GLN A 132 -20.87 5.96 -11.54
CA GLN A 132 -21.64 6.26 -12.74
C GLN A 132 -20.78 6.19 -14.01
N LEU A 133 -21.48 6.08 -15.14
CA LEU A 133 -20.88 6.17 -16.46
C LEU A 133 -20.78 7.64 -16.87
N TYR A 134 -19.57 8.06 -17.24
CA TYR A 134 -19.27 9.42 -17.68
C TYR A 134 -18.79 9.42 -19.13
N TYR A 135 -19.19 10.48 -19.83
CA TYR A 135 -18.74 10.77 -21.18
C TYR A 135 -17.98 12.10 -21.18
N ASN A 136 -16.95 12.21 -22.00
CA ASN A 136 -16.28 13.47 -22.29
C ASN A 136 -16.23 13.71 -23.80
N LEU A 137 -15.91 14.95 -24.15
CA LEU A 137 -15.64 15.35 -25.52
C LEU A 137 -14.15 15.19 -25.81
N ARG A 138 -13.85 14.87 -27.07
CA ARG A 138 -12.51 14.80 -27.63
C ARG A 138 -12.21 16.07 -28.42
N SER A 139 -10.93 16.37 -28.57
CA SER A 139 -10.45 17.48 -29.42
C SER A 139 -10.72 17.25 -30.91
N GLU A 140 -10.84 15.99 -31.31
CA GLU A 140 -11.07 15.56 -32.68
C GLU A 140 -12.54 15.75 -33.07
N SER A 141 -12.76 16.14 -34.34
CA SER A 141 -14.08 16.31 -34.91
C SER A 141 -14.23 15.55 -36.23
N ILE A 142 -15.47 15.15 -36.54
CA ILE A 142 -15.86 14.60 -37.84
C ILE A 142 -16.95 15.51 -38.41
N ASN A 143 -16.74 16.02 -39.65
CA ASN A 143 -17.65 16.97 -40.29
C ASN A 143 -17.99 18.17 -39.39
N ASN A 144 -16.98 18.72 -38.70
CA ASN A 144 -17.11 19.80 -37.70
C ASN A 144 -17.97 19.47 -36.45
N ASN A 145 -18.34 18.21 -36.23
CA ASN A 145 -19.02 17.78 -35.00
C ASN A 145 -18.01 17.18 -34.02
N PRO A 146 -18.06 17.55 -32.72
CA PRO A 146 -17.16 17.00 -31.72
C PRO A 146 -17.44 15.51 -31.50
N LEU A 147 -16.38 14.73 -31.31
CA LEU A 147 -16.50 13.34 -30.91
C LEU A 147 -16.59 13.22 -29.38
N GLY A 148 -17.29 12.18 -28.91
CA GLY A 148 -17.32 11.81 -27.49
C GLY A 148 -16.68 10.45 -27.24
N ASN A 149 -16.27 10.19 -26.01
CA ASN A 149 -15.91 8.86 -25.55
C ASN A 149 -16.38 8.61 -24.11
N ILE A 150 -16.43 7.34 -23.74
CA ILE A 150 -16.61 6.91 -22.35
C ILE A 150 -15.30 7.19 -21.62
N VAL A 151 -15.38 7.84 -20.46
CA VAL A 151 -14.21 8.20 -19.64
C VAL A 151 -13.78 7.02 -18.78
N ASN A 152 -14.73 6.21 -18.32
CA ASN A 152 -14.48 5.12 -17.39
C ASN A 152 -13.68 4.00 -18.07
N GLY A 153 -12.48 3.70 -17.57
CA GLY A 153 -11.70 2.54 -18.01
C GLY A 153 -12.24 1.19 -17.51
N ALA A 154 -13.04 1.22 -16.45
CA ALA A 154 -13.71 0.07 -15.85
C ALA A 154 -15.22 0.33 -15.73
N ILE A 155 -16.02 -0.73 -15.73
CA ILE A 155 -17.47 -0.65 -15.51
C ILE A 155 -17.72 -0.02 -14.14
N PRO A 156 -18.40 1.14 -14.07
CA PRO A 156 -18.70 1.79 -12.81
C PRO A 156 -19.72 0.97 -12.01
N ASN A 157 -19.68 1.09 -10.69
CA ASN A 157 -20.55 0.36 -9.80
C ASN A 157 -21.39 1.31 -8.95
N ALA A 158 -22.66 1.38 -9.31
CA ALA A 158 -23.65 2.23 -8.66
C ALA A 158 -24.08 1.73 -7.26
N SER A 159 -23.47 0.67 -6.73
CA SER A 159 -23.80 0.06 -5.43
C SER A 159 -22.58 -0.05 -4.50
N LEU A 160 -21.53 0.74 -4.75
CA LEU A 160 -20.34 0.77 -3.90
C LEU A 160 -20.67 1.20 -2.47
N PHE A 161 -19.98 0.60 -1.52
CA PHE A 161 -19.98 0.97 -0.10
C PHE A 161 -18.54 0.97 0.43
N ALA A 162 -18.30 1.55 1.61
CA ALA A 162 -16.95 1.64 2.17
C ALA A 162 -16.35 0.26 2.48
N SER A 163 -15.08 0.05 2.16
CA SER A 163 -14.31 -1.10 2.61
C SER A 163 -14.03 -1.01 4.12
N SER A 164 -13.62 -2.13 4.72
CA SER A 164 -13.34 -2.20 6.15
C SER A 164 -12.06 -2.97 6.43
N ALA A 165 -11.19 -2.38 7.26
CA ALA A 165 -10.04 -3.02 7.84
C ALA A 165 -10.21 -3.12 9.36
N THR A 166 -9.92 -4.28 9.93
CA THR A 166 -9.83 -4.49 11.38
C THR A 166 -8.42 -4.87 11.78
N GLU A 167 -7.96 -4.39 12.91
CA GLU A 167 -6.59 -4.54 13.36
C GLU A 167 -6.57 -4.86 14.86
N LEU A 168 -5.91 -5.96 15.21
CA LEU A 168 -5.58 -6.33 16.58
C LEU A 168 -4.08 -6.12 16.77
N GLU A 169 -3.71 -5.36 17.79
CA GLU A 169 -2.33 -5.11 18.17
C GLU A 169 -2.10 -5.47 19.63
N ILE A 170 -0.94 -6.07 19.91
CA ILE A 170 -0.46 -6.34 21.26
C ILE A 170 1.01 -5.94 21.30
N GLY A 171 1.39 -5.17 22.31
CA GLY A 171 2.77 -4.70 22.42
C GLY A 171 3.21 -4.51 23.85
N THR A 172 4.52 -4.32 24.01
CA THR A 172 5.15 -4.02 25.27
C THR A 172 6.23 -2.96 25.08
N GLU A 173 6.42 -2.16 26.13
CA GLU A 173 7.52 -1.22 26.25
C GLU A 173 8.21 -1.48 27.58
N LEU A 174 9.51 -1.76 27.53
CA LEU A 174 10.34 -2.08 28.68
C LEU A 174 11.57 -1.17 28.68
N ARG A 175 11.88 -0.57 29.82
CA ARG A 175 13.08 0.23 30.03
C ARG A 175 13.81 -0.25 31.27
N PHE A 176 15.12 -0.44 31.15
CA PHE A 176 15.95 -1.05 32.18
C PHE A 176 17.12 -0.15 32.57
N PHE A 177 17.59 -0.33 33.80
CA PHE A 177 18.84 0.25 34.32
C PHE A 177 18.95 1.78 34.20
N GLY A 178 17.87 2.50 34.52
CA GLY A 178 17.78 3.95 34.38
C GLY A 178 17.70 4.37 32.92
N ASP A 179 16.80 3.72 32.16
CA ASP A 179 16.57 3.93 30.72
C ASP A 179 17.80 3.71 29.83
N ARG A 180 18.80 2.95 30.31
CA ARG A 180 20.00 2.59 29.54
C ARG A 180 19.74 1.53 28.49
N LEU A 181 18.72 0.69 28.66
CA LEU A 181 18.29 -0.30 27.67
C LEU A 181 16.77 -0.18 27.52
N ASN A 182 16.30 0.05 26.30
CA ASN A 182 14.89 0.17 25.96
C ASN A 182 14.52 -0.87 24.92
N VAL A 183 13.36 -1.52 25.11
CA VAL A 183 12.78 -2.50 24.21
C VAL A 183 11.32 -2.12 23.97
N ASP A 184 10.96 -1.84 22.73
CA ASP A 184 9.57 -1.81 22.28
C ASP A 184 9.36 -2.97 21.31
N PHE A 185 8.25 -3.69 21.51
CA PHE A 185 7.83 -4.76 20.62
C PHE A 185 6.33 -4.68 20.40
N THR A 186 5.91 -4.87 19.16
CA THR A 186 4.51 -4.95 18.75
C THR A 186 4.30 -6.16 17.87
N TRP A 187 3.26 -6.93 18.13
CA TRP A 187 2.66 -7.84 17.16
C TRP A 187 1.33 -7.27 16.69
N TYR A 188 1.05 -7.40 15.40
CA TYR A 188 -0.19 -6.93 14.81
C TYR A 188 -0.78 -7.96 13.85
N ASN A 189 -2.11 -7.95 13.72
CA ASN A 189 -2.84 -8.66 12.68
C ASN A 189 -3.99 -7.80 12.17
N LYS A 190 -3.80 -7.30 10.96
CA LYS A 190 -4.75 -6.51 10.19
C LYS A 190 -5.44 -7.34 9.11
N LYS A 191 -6.75 -7.22 9.00
CA LYS A 191 -7.58 -7.86 7.97
C LYS A 191 -8.44 -6.82 7.29
N SER A 192 -8.26 -6.69 5.99
CA SER A 192 -9.08 -5.86 5.11
C SER A 192 -10.12 -6.73 4.40
N LYS A 193 -11.33 -6.20 4.23
CA LYS A 193 -12.42 -6.82 3.48
C LYS A 193 -13.20 -5.79 2.68
N ASP A 194 -13.89 -6.29 1.66
CA ASP A 194 -14.74 -5.50 0.78
C ASP A 194 -13.97 -4.34 0.13
N GLU A 195 -12.66 -4.53 -0.09
CA GLU A 195 -11.80 -3.54 -0.74
C GLU A 195 -12.34 -3.25 -2.14
N ILE A 196 -12.44 -1.96 -2.44
CA ILE A 196 -12.93 -1.46 -3.72
C ILE A 196 -11.76 -1.51 -4.71
N ILE A 197 -11.81 -2.47 -5.63
CA ILE A 197 -10.74 -2.70 -6.59
C ILE A 197 -11.28 -2.86 -8.01
N ASP A 198 -10.43 -2.57 -8.99
CA ASP A 198 -10.69 -2.90 -10.38
C ASP A 198 -10.43 -4.39 -10.60
N VAL A 199 -11.49 -5.10 -10.98
CA VAL A 199 -11.46 -6.53 -11.30
C VAL A 199 -11.44 -6.66 -12.83
N PRO A 200 -10.41 -7.31 -13.41
CA PRO A 200 -10.34 -7.51 -14.85
C PRO A 200 -11.57 -8.24 -15.40
N THR A 201 -12.02 -7.85 -16.59
CA THR A 201 -13.10 -8.53 -17.32
C THR A 201 -12.69 -8.71 -18.78
N SER A 202 -13.51 -9.44 -19.54
CA SER A 202 -13.29 -9.58 -20.98
C SER A 202 -13.36 -8.20 -21.66
N THR A 203 -12.36 -7.87 -22.47
CA THR A 203 -12.34 -6.62 -23.25
C THR A 203 -13.47 -6.57 -24.27
N THR A 204 -14.10 -7.71 -24.60
CA THR A 204 -15.33 -7.77 -25.43
C THR A 204 -16.52 -7.03 -24.81
N THR A 205 -16.47 -6.73 -23.51
CA THR A 205 -17.47 -5.88 -22.83
C THR A 205 -17.32 -4.39 -23.17
N GLY A 206 -16.21 -3.99 -23.80
CA GLY A 206 -15.86 -2.59 -24.04
C GLY A 206 -15.10 -1.91 -22.88
N TYR A 207 -14.79 -2.66 -21.80
CA TYR A 207 -14.06 -2.16 -20.63
C TYR A 207 -12.87 -3.07 -20.29
N ASN A 208 -11.90 -2.53 -19.55
CA ASN A 208 -10.75 -3.30 -19.06
C ASN A 208 -11.04 -4.06 -17.75
N GLY A 209 -12.11 -3.68 -17.05
CA GLY A 209 -12.48 -4.25 -15.75
C GLY A 209 -13.81 -3.75 -15.25
N ALA A 210 -14.13 -4.08 -14.00
CA ALA A 210 -15.28 -3.57 -13.25
C ALA A 210 -14.85 -3.21 -11.82
N VAL A 211 -15.41 -2.12 -11.28
CA VAL A 211 -15.13 -1.68 -9.91
C VAL A 211 -15.99 -2.47 -8.92
N LEU A 212 -15.41 -3.24 -8.00
CA LEU A 212 -16.17 -4.10 -7.08
C LEU A 212 -15.63 -4.07 -5.63
N ASN A 213 -16.55 -4.22 -4.66
CA ASN A 213 -16.24 -4.45 -3.24
C ASN A 213 -15.95 -5.93 -2.98
N ILE A 214 -14.69 -6.38 -3.15
CA ILE A 214 -14.45 -7.84 -3.12
C ILE A 214 -13.07 -8.29 -2.65
N GLY A 215 -12.10 -7.38 -2.56
CA GLY A 215 -10.77 -7.73 -2.09
C GLY A 215 -10.76 -8.06 -0.60
N LYS A 216 -10.13 -9.18 -0.22
CA LYS A 216 -9.76 -9.47 1.17
C LYS A 216 -8.26 -9.62 1.28
N LEU A 217 -7.66 -8.88 2.20
CA LEU A 217 -6.22 -8.89 2.46
C LEU A 217 -5.95 -9.12 3.94
N ARG A 218 -4.79 -9.69 4.24
CA ARG A 218 -4.27 -9.77 5.60
C ARG A 218 -2.84 -9.24 5.62
N ASN A 219 -2.53 -8.43 6.61
CA ASN A 219 -1.18 -8.08 7.01
C ASN A 219 -0.97 -8.54 8.44
N ARG A 220 0.02 -9.38 8.67
CA ARG A 220 0.34 -9.85 10.02
C ARG A 220 1.83 -9.80 10.22
N GLY A 221 2.25 -9.27 11.35
CA GLY A 221 3.65 -9.00 11.53
C GLY A 221 4.02 -8.67 12.96
N PHE A 222 5.28 -8.32 13.09
CA PHE A 222 5.80 -7.70 14.29
C PHE A 222 6.72 -6.56 13.93
N GLU A 223 6.84 -5.62 14.84
CA GLU A 223 7.76 -4.49 14.81
C GLU A 223 8.49 -4.44 16.13
N GLY A 224 9.76 -4.07 16.10
CA GLY A 224 10.56 -3.97 17.31
C GLY A 224 11.61 -2.88 17.21
N LEU A 225 11.93 -2.33 18.37
CA LEU A 225 13.03 -1.41 18.58
C LEU A 225 13.76 -1.83 19.85
N ILE A 226 15.07 -2.00 19.74
CA ILE A 226 15.97 -2.13 20.89
C ILE A 226 16.94 -0.97 20.82
N SER A 227 17.02 -0.16 21.87
CA SER A 227 18.00 0.92 21.97
C SER A 227 18.76 0.84 23.28
N GLY A 228 20.05 1.17 23.24
CA GLY A 228 20.91 1.09 24.41
C GLY A 228 21.94 2.20 24.45
N VAL A 229 22.12 2.79 25.63
CA VAL A 229 23.27 3.65 25.96
C VAL A 229 24.42 2.74 26.34
N ILE A 230 25.24 2.38 25.35
CA ILE A 230 26.33 1.41 25.51
C ILE A 230 27.42 1.98 26.43
N LEU A 231 27.79 3.25 26.20
CA LEU A 231 28.75 3.97 27.03
C LEU A 231 28.25 5.39 27.29
N LYS A 232 28.42 5.87 28.53
CA LYS A 232 28.13 7.26 28.91
C LYS A 232 29.07 7.69 30.02
N ASN A 233 29.94 8.64 29.70
CA ASN A 233 30.80 9.35 30.64
C ASN A 233 30.70 10.87 30.38
N GLN A 234 31.55 11.69 31.02
CA GLN A 234 31.47 13.16 30.91
C GLN A 234 31.77 13.68 29.50
N ASP A 235 32.69 13.02 28.80
CA ASP A 235 33.22 13.49 27.52
C ASP A 235 32.63 12.74 26.33
N PHE A 236 32.11 11.53 26.54
CA PHE A 236 31.70 10.63 25.49
C PHE A 236 30.40 9.89 25.83
N SER A 237 29.52 9.80 24.84
CA SER A 237 28.37 8.89 24.87
C SER A 237 28.25 8.13 23.56
N TRP A 238 27.90 6.86 23.67
CA TRP A 238 27.53 6.02 22.53
C TRP A 238 26.16 5.39 22.78
N THR A 239 25.23 5.70 21.89
CA THR A 239 23.91 5.05 21.81
C THR A 239 23.85 4.21 20.55
N SER A 240 23.40 2.96 20.68
CA SER A 240 23.13 2.08 19.55
C SER A 240 21.66 1.69 19.57
N SER A 241 21.00 1.72 18.41
CA SER A 241 19.62 1.26 18.28
C SER A 241 19.42 0.40 17.04
N ILE A 242 18.68 -0.69 17.20
CA ILE A 242 18.27 -1.58 16.13
C ILE A 242 16.75 -1.58 16.10
N ASN A 243 16.17 -1.22 14.97
CA ASN A 243 14.76 -1.39 14.70
C ASN A 243 14.56 -2.37 13.55
N GLY A 244 13.38 -2.99 13.51
CA GLY A 244 13.01 -3.79 12.36
C GLY A 244 11.57 -4.26 12.42
N SER A 245 11.07 -4.71 11.29
CA SER A 245 9.76 -5.31 11.20
C SER A 245 9.75 -6.50 10.25
N ARG A 246 8.77 -7.37 10.49
CA ARG A 246 8.39 -8.43 9.57
C ARG A 246 6.91 -8.29 9.26
N ASN A 247 6.56 -8.20 7.98
CA ASN A 247 5.17 -8.17 7.53
C ASN A 247 4.90 -9.32 6.55
N ASP A 248 4.07 -10.28 6.96
CA ASP A 248 3.55 -11.31 6.08
C ASP A 248 2.18 -10.86 5.56
N ASN A 249 2.17 -10.28 4.35
CA ASN A 249 0.96 -9.93 3.63
C ASN A 249 0.38 -11.15 2.87
N MET A 250 -0.94 -11.16 2.65
CA MET A 250 -1.63 -12.25 1.97
C MET A 250 -2.90 -11.74 1.30
N VAL A 251 -3.11 -12.12 0.03
CA VAL A 251 -4.40 -12.03 -0.65
C VAL A 251 -5.26 -13.21 -0.17
N LEU A 252 -6.32 -12.92 0.57
CA LEU A 252 -7.19 -13.97 1.11
C LEU A 252 -8.22 -14.44 0.09
N THR A 253 -8.81 -13.52 -0.67
CA THR A 253 -9.76 -13.83 -1.75
C THR A 253 -9.67 -12.79 -2.86
N LEU A 254 -9.85 -13.24 -4.09
CA LEU A 254 -10.13 -12.39 -5.25
C LEU A 254 -11.64 -12.37 -5.56
N ALA A 255 -12.03 -11.65 -6.61
CA ALA A 255 -13.39 -11.69 -7.10
C ALA A 255 -13.78 -13.10 -7.57
N PRO A 256 -15.02 -13.58 -7.34
CA PRO A 256 -15.51 -14.85 -7.84
C PRO A 256 -15.24 -15.00 -9.34
N GLY A 257 -14.69 -16.14 -9.75
CA GLY A 257 -14.33 -16.42 -11.13
C GLY A 257 -13.03 -15.76 -11.61
N THR A 258 -12.32 -15.02 -10.76
CA THR A 258 -11.03 -14.40 -11.11
C THR A 258 -9.87 -15.23 -10.56
N ALA A 259 -9.10 -15.86 -11.44
CA ALA A 259 -7.91 -16.64 -11.05
C ALA A 259 -6.74 -15.75 -10.60
N SER A 260 -6.63 -14.54 -11.15
CA SER A 260 -5.56 -13.59 -10.87
C SER A 260 -6.01 -12.16 -11.15
N GLN A 261 -5.50 -11.19 -10.42
CA GLN A 261 -5.66 -9.77 -10.73
C GLN A 261 -4.32 -9.19 -11.21
N PRO A 262 -4.17 -8.86 -12.52
CA PRO A 262 -3.00 -8.17 -13.04
C PRO A 262 -2.86 -6.78 -12.44
N LEU A 263 -1.62 -6.41 -12.13
CA LEU A 263 -1.26 -5.11 -11.55
C LEU A 263 -0.36 -4.30 -12.50
N ALA A 264 0.60 -4.97 -13.13
CA ALA A 264 1.55 -4.32 -14.04
C ALA A 264 2.18 -5.31 -15.02
N THR A 265 2.66 -4.78 -16.12
CA THR A 265 3.47 -5.50 -17.11
C THR A 265 4.76 -4.71 -17.35
N SER A 266 5.89 -5.41 -17.39
CA SER A 266 7.18 -4.82 -17.74
C SER A 266 7.19 -4.31 -19.18
N ARG A 267 8.02 -3.31 -19.49
CA ARG A 267 8.16 -2.78 -20.86
C ARG A 267 8.71 -3.80 -21.86
N SER A 268 9.50 -4.76 -21.41
CA SER A 268 9.96 -5.89 -22.22
C SER A 268 8.86 -6.92 -22.49
N ASN A 269 7.69 -6.78 -21.85
CA ASN A 269 6.58 -7.71 -21.92
C ASN A 269 6.95 -9.15 -21.50
N ALA A 270 7.96 -9.28 -20.63
CA ALA A 270 8.52 -10.56 -20.19
C ALA A 270 8.31 -10.85 -18.69
N GLY A 271 8.26 -9.79 -17.87
CA GLY A 271 7.85 -9.84 -16.47
C GLY A 271 6.48 -9.20 -16.26
N PHE A 272 5.69 -9.77 -15.35
CA PHE A 272 4.36 -9.30 -14.98
C PHE A 272 4.22 -9.25 -13.47
N LEU A 273 3.23 -8.50 -12.99
CA LEU A 273 2.89 -8.39 -11.57
C LEU A 273 1.41 -8.73 -11.40
N GLN A 274 1.09 -9.68 -10.52
CA GLN A 274 -0.28 -10.13 -10.29
C GLN A 274 -0.57 -10.36 -8.80
N ASN A 275 -1.80 -10.13 -8.37
CA ASN A 275 -2.31 -10.69 -7.12
C ASN A 275 -2.91 -12.07 -7.40
N LEU A 276 -2.56 -13.03 -6.54
CA LEU A 276 -3.03 -14.42 -6.60
C LEU A 276 -3.62 -14.78 -5.23
N GLU A 277 -4.78 -15.42 -5.21
CA GLU A 277 -5.40 -15.89 -3.97
C GLU A 277 -4.48 -16.87 -3.23
N GLY A 278 -4.39 -16.73 -1.91
CA GLY A 278 -3.54 -17.57 -1.07
C GLY A 278 -2.04 -17.27 -1.16
N LYS A 279 -1.63 -16.22 -1.89
CA LYS A 279 -0.24 -15.76 -1.97
C LYS A 279 -0.09 -14.33 -1.42
N PRO A 280 1.14 -13.91 -1.07
CA PRO A 280 1.41 -12.51 -0.81
C PRO A 280 0.98 -11.62 -1.99
N ILE A 281 0.71 -10.35 -1.74
CA ILE A 281 0.35 -9.38 -2.78
C ILE A 281 1.50 -9.24 -3.79
N ALA A 282 1.16 -8.81 -5.00
CA ALA A 282 2.11 -8.43 -6.05
C ALA A 282 3.18 -9.51 -6.33
N GLN A 283 2.73 -10.68 -6.76
CA GLN A 283 3.59 -11.75 -7.26
C GLN A 283 4.24 -11.34 -8.57
N ILE A 284 5.56 -11.48 -8.64
CA ILE A 284 6.32 -11.40 -9.89
C ILE A 284 6.02 -12.67 -10.68
N MET A 285 5.49 -12.49 -11.89
CA MET A 285 5.17 -13.57 -12.80
C MET A 285 6.09 -13.51 -14.02
N ALA A 286 6.53 -14.66 -14.52
CA ALA A 286 7.25 -14.79 -15.78
C ALA A 286 6.96 -16.16 -16.42
N TYR A 287 7.12 -16.27 -17.73
CA TYR A 287 7.00 -17.57 -18.39
C TYR A 287 8.22 -18.42 -18.09
N ASP A 288 8.00 -19.68 -17.71
CA ASP A 288 9.05 -20.70 -17.58
C ASP A 288 9.26 -21.42 -18.92
N PHE A 289 10.25 -22.30 -19.00
CA PHE A 289 10.38 -23.25 -20.10
C PHE A 289 9.30 -24.33 -20.04
N LEU A 290 9.00 -24.91 -21.19
CA LEU A 290 8.22 -26.13 -21.28
C LEU A 290 9.13 -27.32 -20.95
N TYR A 291 8.67 -28.22 -20.07
CA TYR A 291 9.40 -29.42 -19.67
C TYR A 291 8.66 -30.68 -20.12
N ASP A 292 9.41 -31.70 -20.55
CA ASP A 292 8.87 -33.03 -20.84
C ASP A 292 8.59 -33.83 -19.56
N ALA A 293 8.02 -35.04 -19.69
CA ALA A 293 7.71 -35.91 -18.55
C ALA A 293 8.94 -36.37 -17.75
N SER A 294 10.15 -36.23 -18.30
CA SER A 294 11.42 -36.52 -17.63
C SER A 294 12.06 -35.28 -17.01
N GLY A 295 11.45 -34.09 -17.16
CA GLY A 295 11.95 -32.82 -16.63
C GLY A 295 12.97 -32.13 -17.53
N ASN A 296 13.14 -32.56 -18.78
CA ASN A 296 14.03 -31.88 -19.73
C ASN A 296 13.31 -30.71 -20.40
N ILE A 297 14.04 -29.64 -20.70
CA ILE A 297 13.52 -28.51 -21.48
C ILE A 297 13.18 -28.99 -22.89
N VAL A 298 11.92 -28.82 -23.28
CA VAL A 298 11.46 -29.06 -24.66
C VAL A 298 12.02 -27.95 -25.55
N ARG A 299 12.59 -28.36 -26.68
CA ARG A 299 13.17 -27.45 -27.69
C ARG A 299 12.43 -27.61 -29.02
N ASP A 300 12.35 -26.52 -29.78
CA ASP A 300 11.85 -26.56 -31.14
C ASP A 300 12.87 -27.20 -32.10
N THR A 301 12.53 -27.28 -33.39
CA THR A 301 13.40 -27.85 -34.44
C THR A 301 14.72 -27.11 -34.62
N ASN A 302 14.83 -25.87 -34.15
CA ASN A 302 16.04 -25.07 -34.21
C ASN A 302 16.84 -25.12 -32.89
N GLY A 303 16.41 -25.93 -31.92
CA GLY A 303 17.04 -26.06 -30.61
C GLY A 303 16.67 -24.97 -29.61
N VAL A 304 15.70 -24.10 -29.93
CA VAL A 304 15.26 -23.01 -29.03
C VAL A 304 14.32 -23.57 -27.97
N PRO A 305 14.56 -23.29 -26.67
CA PRO A 305 13.64 -23.66 -25.61
C PRO A 305 12.21 -23.16 -25.86
N GLN A 306 11.24 -24.05 -25.76
CA GLN A 306 9.83 -23.69 -25.89
C GLN A 306 9.33 -23.05 -24.59
N ARG A 307 8.40 -22.10 -24.75
CA ARG A 307 7.75 -21.40 -23.64
C ARG A 307 6.70 -22.31 -22.98
N GLY A 308 6.81 -22.46 -21.66
CA GLY A 308 5.84 -23.15 -20.83
C GLY A 308 4.85 -22.19 -20.16
N ASP A 309 4.41 -22.55 -18.96
CA ASP A 309 3.40 -21.81 -18.22
C ASP A 309 3.92 -20.50 -17.61
N LEU A 310 3.00 -19.57 -17.39
CA LEU A 310 3.25 -18.38 -16.57
C LEU A 310 3.26 -18.77 -15.10
N LYS A 311 4.40 -18.61 -14.42
CA LYS A 311 4.58 -19.00 -13.01
C LYS A 311 4.85 -17.81 -12.12
N ASP A 312 4.52 -17.94 -10.83
CA ASP A 312 4.89 -16.99 -9.80
C ASP A 312 6.30 -17.28 -9.25
N TYR A 313 7.12 -16.23 -9.13
CA TYR A 313 8.50 -16.29 -8.64
C TYR A 313 8.68 -15.61 -7.28
N GLY A 314 7.58 -15.28 -6.61
CA GLY A 314 7.53 -14.63 -5.30
C GLY A 314 7.08 -13.17 -5.36
N SER A 315 6.89 -12.57 -4.18
CA SER A 315 6.35 -11.23 -4.03
C SER A 315 7.37 -10.14 -4.34
N ALA A 316 6.91 -9.05 -4.93
CA ALA A 316 7.66 -7.80 -5.03
C ALA A 316 7.90 -7.13 -3.67
N TYR A 317 7.08 -7.43 -2.67
CA TYR A 317 7.22 -6.85 -1.33
C TYR A 317 8.22 -7.65 -0.50
N HIS A 318 9.14 -6.92 0.13
CA HIS A 318 10.07 -7.47 1.12
C HIS A 318 9.31 -7.84 2.39
N LYS A 319 9.71 -8.96 3.00
CA LYS A 319 9.10 -9.44 4.25
C LYS A 319 9.71 -8.78 5.47
N TRP A 320 10.99 -8.42 5.38
CA TRP A 320 11.77 -7.90 6.48
C TRP A 320 12.36 -6.54 6.14
N THR A 321 12.32 -5.64 7.10
CA THR A 321 13.10 -4.40 7.11
C THR A 321 13.84 -4.27 8.43
N ALA A 322 15.01 -3.66 8.41
CA ALA A 322 15.72 -3.31 9.62
C ALA A 322 16.57 -2.05 9.40
N GLY A 323 16.82 -1.34 10.49
CA GLY A 323 17.76 -0.24 10.56
C GLY A 323 18.62 -0.36 11.81
N TRP A 324 19.93 -0.19 11.66
CA TRP A 324 20.87 -0.11 12.77
C TRP A 324 21.54 1.26 12.79
N ASN A 325 21.21 2.04 13.81
CA ASN A 325 21.70 3.39 14.02
C ASN A 325 22.71 3.41 15.17
N ASN A 326 23.81 4.14 14.98
CA ASN A 326 24.78 4.42 16.03
C ASN A 326 25.00 5.93 16.12
N GLU A 327 24.97 6.44 17.34
CA GLU A 327 25.19 7.84 17.66
C GLU A 327 26.32 7.96 18.68
N PHE A 328 27.35 8.70 18.31
CA PHE A 328 28.49 9.02 19.13
C PHE A 328 28.49 10.52 19.40
N ASN A 329 28.61 10.91 20.67
CA ASN A 329 28.91 12.26 21.07
C ASN A 329 30.29 12.26 21.72
N TYR A 330 31.17 13.15 21.30
CA TYR A 330 32.44 13.43 21.96
C TYR A 330 32.60 14.93 22.17
N LYS A 331 32.50 15.40 23.42
CA LYS A 331 32.65 16.81 23.81
C LYS A 331 31.84 17.77 22.95
N GLY A 332 30.60 17.40 22.61
CA GLY A 332 29.71 18.22 21.78
C GLY A 332 29.81 17.99 20.27
N VAL A 333 30.80 17.23 19.79
CA VAL A 333 30.86 16.76 18.40
C VAL A 333 30.01 15.50 18.28
N ASN A 334 29.05 15.50 17.35
CA ASN A 334 28.17 14.36 17.10
C ASN A 334 28.54 13.69 15.78
N LEU A 335 28.68 12.36 15.81
CA LEU A 335 28.77 11.51 14.64
C LEU A 335 27.65 10.48 14.73
N SER A 336 26.85 10.36 13.68
CA SER A 336 25.88 9.27 13.56
C SER A 336 25.99 8.57 12.22
N PHE A 337 25.67 7.29 12.22
CA PHE A 337 25.50 6.52 10.98
C PHE A 337 24.35 5.54 11.12
N LEU A 338 23.68 5.29 9.99
CA LEU A 338 22.57 4.36 9.86
C LEU A 338 22.91 3.34 8.77
N ILE A 339 22.70 2.07 9.08
CA ILE A 339 22.70 0.98 8.11
C ILE A 339 21.26 0.50 7.98
N ASP A 340 20.66 0.60 6.80
CA ASP A 340 19.31 0.08 6.51
C ASP A 340 19.36 -1.16 5.61
N GLY A 341 18.36 -2.02 5.74
CA GLY A 341 18.26 -3.23 4.95
C GLY A 341 16.83 -3.72 4.76
N LYS A 342 16.58 -4.37 3.62
CA LYS A 342 15.29 -4.96 3.23
C LYS A 342 15.52 -6.33 2.61
N TRP A 343 14.75 -7.35 3.01
CA TRP A 343 14.96 -8.72 2.56
C TRP A 343 13.67 -9.45 2.16
N GLY A 344 13.79 -10.32 1.15
CA GLY A 344 12.75 -11.24 0.72
C GLY A 344 11.89 -10.77 -0.47
N GLY A 345 12.04 -9.52 -0.90
CA GLY A 345 11.37 -9.01 -2.10
C GLY A 345 12.05 -9.50 -3.38
N LYS A 346 11.26 -9.66 -4.44
CA LYS A 346 11.72 -10.05 -5.78
C LYS A 346 11.50 -8.91 -6.76
N ILE A 347 12.39 -8.79 -7.74
CA ILE A 347 12.31 -7.75 -8.76
C ILE A 347 12.55 -8.41 -10.11
N PHE A 348 11.72 -8.08 -11.09
CA PHE A 348 12.05 -8.33 -12.48
C PHE A 348 13.00 -7.23 -12.98
N SER A 349 14.21 -7.62 -13.39
CA SER A 349 15.23 -6.68 -13.89
C SER A 349 15.20 -6.62 -15.42
N ALA A 350 14.71 -5.50 -15.96
CA ALA A 350 14.79 -5.26 -17.40
C ALA A 350 16.25 -5.13 -17.87
N THR A 351 17.15 -4.61 -17.02
CA THR A 351 18.58 -4.53 -17.32
C THR A 351 19.18 -5.92 -17.53
N ASP A 352 18.84 -6.86 -16.64
CA ASP A 352 19.31 -8.25 -16.73
C ASP A 352 18.74 -8.94 -17.98
N TYR A 353 17.42 -8.77 -18.21
CA TYR A 353 16.75 -9.26 -19.42
C TYR A 353 17.43 -8.77 -20.70
N TYR A 354 17.70 -7.47 -20.84
CA TYR A 354 18.39 -6.94 -22.02
C TYR A 354 19.86 -7.36 -22.07
N GLY A 355 20.48 -7.63 -20.92
CA GLY A 355 21.78 -8.28 -20.85
C GLY A 355 21.80 -9.63 -21.59
N TYR A 356 20.77 -10.46 -21.41
CA TYR A 356 20.62 -11.70 -22.20
C TYR A 356 20.35 -11.42 -23.68
N VAL A 357 19.41 -10.52 -24.00
CA VAL A 357 19.02 -10.22 -25.39
C VAL A 357 20.21 -9.71 -26.20
N PHE A 358 21.11 -8.93 -25.59
CA PHE A 358 22.28 -8.36 -26.26
C PHE A 358 23.56 -9.19 -26.09
N GLY A 359 23.50 -10.36 -25.46
CA GLY A 359 24.69 -11.21 -25.23
C GLY A 359 25.73 -10.58 -24.28
N LEU A 360 25.29 -9.72 -23.37
CA LEU A 360 26.12 -9.04 -22.37
C LEU A 360 26.09 -9.74 -21.00
N HIS A 361 25.18 -10.69 -20.80
CA HIS A 361 25.06 -11.44 -19.56
C HIS A 361 26.06 -12.62 -19.54
N GLN A 362 26.70 -12.89 -18.41
CA GLN A 362 27.71 -13.95 -18.28
C GLN A 362 27.22 -15.33 -18.73
N ALA A 363 25.92 -15.62 -18.55
CA ALA A 363 25.30 -16.87 -18.98
C ALA A 363 25.09 -17.00 -20.51
N THR A 364 25.51 -16.01 -21.29
CA THR A 364 25.48 -16.05 -22.77
C THR A 364 26.85 -16.27 -23.41
N LEU A 365 27.90 -16.37 -22.57
CA LEU A 365 29.24 -16.87 -22.94
C LEU A 365 29.21 -18.40 -23.01
#